data_AF-A0A6A0HR34-F1
#
_entry.id   AF-A0A6A0HR34-F1
#
_cell.length_a   1.000
_cell.length_b   1.000
_cell.length_c   1.000
_cell.angle_alpha   90.00
_cell.angle_beta   90.00
_cell.angle_gamma   90.00
#
_symmetry.space_group_name_H-M   'P 1'
#
loop_
_entity.id
_entity.type
_entity.pdbx_description
1 polymer ?
#
loop_
_entity_poly.entity_id
_entity_poly.type
_entity_poly.pdbx_seq_one_letter_code
_entity_poly.pdbx_strand_id
1 'polypeptide(L)'
;MQRYLWHALLFTFTFLPQIAKGQSAAQPQQLVVQAWQVVQQQYYDSTFNNVDWSRVRQEFLARGYRTRAEAYTAISNMLLRLNNPATRLLTQKEFTAMLAEISGTATEGTGLLELLCLDIHEQTRKLTVVTPLPNSPAAFAGLQPGDEILKINGVATEGLNLAAAMKLLRGPRATKVNLTIQRATRSYEQEVSREFLTSSKAVQASLREEKAGKIGYIALAQFTPTAGAEMREAINRLTQAGAAAFVLDLRYNPGGFLPACQDIAGMFLGEAKIANLISRSNDFSELQAQGERLTDKPLAVLVNAGTASAAEVLAGALQESRRAHIVGTRTFGKGLVHNAQQLADSSGLMITIARAQTVKGRDILTEGIMPDEIVAAPEELLKQPWPPAAAPAGDRPYHRAVEKLLQKKKLFIAIFSLGPAWQKDKPAHEQAHFKEHSANLQRLRAEKKILLGARYADKGMIILSAADEPEARAWLESDLMVVNSVFTLALHPFQPFYYGSIEKE
;
A
#
# COMPACT_ATOMS: atom_id res chain seq x y z
N MET A 1 -7.42 20.60 -29.62
CA MET A 1 -5.98 20.29 -29.47
C MET A 1 -5.41 20.89 -28.18
N GLN A 2 -6.13 20.74 -27.05
CA GLN A 2 -5.84 21.47 -25.80
C GLN A 2 -6.30 20.65 -24.58
N ARG A 3 -5.90 19.37 -24.51
CA ARG A 3 -6.31 18.42 -23.45
C ARG A 3 -5.20 17.47 -22.95
N TYR A 4 -3.94 17.67 -23.28
CA TYR A 4 -2.85 16.70 -22.99
C TYR A 4 -1.58 17.31 -22.40
N LEU A 5 -1.66 18.06 -21.28
CA LEU A 5 -0.45 18.68 -20.67
C LEU A 5 -0.34 18.57 -19.13
N TRP A 6 -1.08 17.66 -18.48
CA TRP A 6 -1.05 17.51 -17.00
C TRP A 6 -0.46 16.19 -16.48
N HIS A 7 0.35 15.47 -17.28
CA HIS A 7 0.83 14.11 -16.94
C HIS A 7 2.22 14.02 -16.28
N ALA A 8 2.74 15.08 -15.65
CA ALA A 8 4.07 15.01 -15.03
C ALA A 8 4.20 15.87 -13.75
N LEU A 9 3.34 15.66 -12.76
CA LEU A 9 3.42 16.37 -11.47
C LEU A 9 3.30 15.44 -10.26
N LEU A 10 4.02 14.32 -10.27
CA LEU A 10 4.19 13.48 -9.08
C LEU A 10 5.66 13.07 -8.91
N PHE A 11 6.52 14.06 -8.62
CA PHE A 11 7.99 14.02 -8.70
C PHE A 11 8.58 14.35 -10.07
N THR A 12 8.10 15.41 -10.73
CA THR A 12 9.08 16.27 -11.40
C THR A 12 9.79 17.05 -10.31
N PHE A 13 11.10 16.91 -10.17
CA PHE A 13 11.91 18.08 -9.84
C PHE A 13 11.59 19.10 -10.94
N THR A 14 10.58 19.95 -10.71
CA THR A 14 10.45 21.17 -11.48
C THR A 14 11.64 22.01 -11.06
N PHE A 15 12.77 21.78 -11.73
CA PHE A 15 13.78 22.80 -11.85
C PHE A 15 13.05 23.98 -12.50
N LEU A 16 12.64 24.94 -11.68
CA LEU A 16 12.43 26.30 -12.16
C LEU A 16 13.65 26.63 -13.01
N PRO A 17 13.47 27.26 -14.19
CA PRO A 17 14.57 27.54 -15.10
C PRO A 17 15.71 28.17 -14.30
N GLN A 18 16.89 27.57 -14.43
CA GLN A 18 18.10 27.96 -13.73
C GLN A 18 18.33 29.45 -14.01
N ILE A 19 17.96 30.31 -13.06
CA ILE A 19 18.32 31.73 -13.12
C ILE A 19 19.84 31.73 -13.14
N ALA A 20 20.39 32.32 -14.21
CA ALA A 20 21.79 32.28 -14.57
C ALA A 20 22.69 32.51 -13.35
N LYS A 21 23.81 31.76 -13.31
CA LYS A 21 24.89 31.87 -12.32
C LYS A 21 25.33 33.33 -12.17
N GLY A 22 24.79 33.99 -11.15
CA GLY A 22 25.21 35.27 -10.62
C GLY A 22 25.01 35.22 -9.12
N GLN A 23 26.09 35.33 -8.36
CA GLN A 23 26.07 35.28 -6.90
C GLN A 23 25.11 36.33 -6.32
N SER A 24 24.08 35.86 -5.63
CA SER A 24 23.39 36.61 -4.59
C SER A 24 22.61 35.56 -3.81
N ALA A 25 22.95 35.36 -2.52
CA ALA A 25 22.09 34.61 -1.61
C ALA A 25 20.64 35.06 -1.83
N ALA A 26 19.74 34.12 -2.14
CA ALA A 26 18.32 34.41 -2.35
C ALA A 26 17.85 35.36 -1.24
N GLN A 27 17.35 36.54 -1.60
CA GLN A 27 17.00 37.55 -0.61
C GLN A 27 16.05 36.89 0.41
N PRO A 28 16.24 37.05 1.74
CA PRO A 28 15.40 36.38 2.73
C PRO A 28 13.90 36.60 2.50
N GLN A 29 13.50 37.76 1.96
CA GLN A 29 12.14 38.02 1.48
C GLN A 29 11.64 37.01 0.44
N GLN A 30 12.46 36.68 -0.56
CA GLN A 30 12.12 35.76 -1.63
C GLN A 30 11.86 34.35 -1.10
N LEU A 31 12.56 33.91 -0.06
CA LEU A 31 12.30 32.61 0.57
C LEU A 31 10.90 32.56 1.21
N VAL A 32 10.48 33.63 1.90
CA VAL A 32 9.13 33.70 2.49
C VAL A 32 8.06 33.73 1.40
N VAL A 33 8.28 34.50 0.34
CA VAL A 33 7.38 34.55 -0.83
C VAL A 33 7.28 33.17 -1.49
N GLN A 34 8.41 32.51 -1.74
CA GLN A 34 8.46 31.18 -2.33
C GLN A 34 7.69 30.19 -1.47
N ALA A 35 7.97 30.13 -0.17
CA ALA A 35 7.29 29.19 0.73
C ALA A 35 5.76 29.41 0.75
N TRP A 36 5.31 30.67 0.81
CA TRP A 36 3.89 30.99 0.75
C TRP A 36 3.26 30.55 -0.59
N GLN A 37 3.95 30.80 -1.71
CA GLN A 37 3.48 30.43 -3.06
C GLN A 37 3.33 28.93 -3.21
N VAL A 38 4.31 28.14 -2.73
CA VAL A 38 4.23 26.68 -2.84
C VAL A 38 3.04 26.15 -2.04
N VAL A 39 2.83 26.61 -0.79
CA VAL A 39 1.66 26.22 0.00
C VAL A 39 0.37 26.64 -0.70
N GLN A 40 0.30 27.88 -1.19
CA GLN A 40 -0.85 28.39 -1.94
C GLN A 40 -1.15 27.57 -3.21
N GLN A 41 -0.17 26.90 -3.80
CA GLN A 41 -0.38 26.13 -5.04
C GLN A 41 -0.66 24.66 -4.76
N GLN A 42 -0.01 24.07 -3.76
CA GLN A 42 0.10 22.62 -3.62
C GLN A 42 -0.51 22.06 -2.34
N TYR A 43 -0.82 22.88 -1.34
CA TYR A 43 -1.36 22.35 -0.09
C TYR A 43 -2.72 21.66 -0.32
N TYR A 44 -2.85 20.45 0.20
CA TYR A 44 -3.94 19.54 -0.13
C TYR A 44 -5.32 19.96 0.36
N ASP A 45 -5.41 20.76 1.43
CA ASP A 45 -6.67 21.19 2.05
C ASP A 45 -7.06 22.60 1.57
N SER A 46 -8.25 22.72 0.98
CA SER A 46 -8.77 23.98 0.40
C SER A 46 -9.07 25.04 1.44
N THR A 47 -9.34 24.62 2.66
CA THR A 47 -9.63 25.53 3.76
C THR A 47 -8.35 26.01 4.44
N PHE A 48 -7.19 25.44 4.10
CA PHE A 48 -5.93 25.64 4.80
C PHE A 48 -6.06 25.41 6.31
N ASN A 49 -6.82 24.37 6.70
CA ASN A 49 -7.25 24.12 8.07
C ASN A 49 -8.02 25.31 8.68
N ASN A 50 -9.01 25.81 7.94
CA ASN A 50 -9.81 27.01 8.25
C ASN A 50 -9.00 28.30 8.45
N VAL A 51 -7.82 28.41 7.83
CA VAL A 51 -6.98 29.61 7.88
C VAL A 51 -7.22 30.47 6.64
N ASP A 52 -7.49 31.76 6.83
CA ASP A 52 -7.49 32.73 5.73
C ASP A 52 -6.06 32.92 5.19
N TRP A 53 -5.70 32.13 4.19
CA TRP A 53 -4.37 32.14 3.61
C TRP A 53 -4.03 33.44 2.87
N SER A 54 -5.05 34.19 2.44
CA SER A 54 -4.87 35.53 1.86
C SER A 54 -4.49 36.54 2.93
N ARG A 55 -5.08 36.47 4.12
CA ARG A 55 -4.67 37.27 5.27
C ARG A 55 -3.28 36.89 5.77
N VAL A 56 -2.94 35.60 5.79
CA VAL A 56 -1.57 35.13 6.10
C VAL A 56 -0.57 35.74 5.11
N ARG A 57 -0.90 35.77 3.81
CA ARG A 57 -0.08 36.44 2.80
C ARG A 57 0.18 37.90 3.17
N GLN A 58 -0.86 38.65 3.52
CA GLN A 58 -0.74 40.06 3.88
C GLN A 58 0.13 40.24 5.14
N GLU A 59 -0.09 39.43 6.17
CA GLU A 59 0.64 39.52 7.44
C GLU A 59 2.14 39.26 7.26
N PHE A 60 2.51 38.22 6.51
CA PHE A 60 3.89 37.79 6.38
C PHE A 60 4.63 38.49 5.23
N LEU A 61 3.99 38.72 4.09
CA LEU A 61 4.68 39.33 2.94
C LEU A 61 4.78 40.86 3.03
N ALA A 62 4.01 41.52 3.89
CA ALA A 62 4.16 42.96 4.15
C ALA A 62 5.38 43.30 5.04
N ARG A 63 5.94 42.30 5.74
CA ARG A 63 7.15 42.45 6.54
C ARG A 63 8.38 42.37 5.64
N GLY A 64 9.43 43.11 6.01
CA GLY A 64 10.74 43.01 5.36
C GLY A 64 11.66 42.10 6.16
N TYR A 65 12.19 41.05 5.52
CA TYR A 65 13.14 40.11 6.12
C TYR A 65 14.56 40.38 5.63
N ARG A 66 15.47 40.67 6.55
CA ARG A 66 16.87 41.06 6.27
C ARG A 66 17.84 39.90 6.43
N THR A 67 17.51 38.92 7.28
CA THR A 67 18.38 37.78 7.56
C THR A 67 17.69 36.44 7.28
N ARG A 68 18.49 35.40 7.03
CA ARG A 68 17.99 34.03 6.88
C ARG A 68 17.21 33.57 8.11
N ALA A 69 17.68 33.91 9.32
CA ALA A 69 17.02 33.55 10.57
C ALA A 69 15.62 34.18 10.70
N GLU A 70 15.47 35.45 10.31
CA GLU A 70 14.18 36.14 10.27
C GLU A 70 13.22 35.47 9.28
N ALA A 71 13.67 35.18 8.06
CA ALA A 71 12.87 34.49 7.06
C ALA A 71 12.46 33.08 7.51
N TYR A 72 13.36 32.33 8.13
CA TYR A 72 13.08 30.97 8.62
C TYR A 72 12.05 30.98 9.75
N THR A 73 12.18 31.92 10.67
CA THR A 73 11.20 32.12 11.74
C THR A 73 9.84 32.48 11.17
N ALA A 74 9.81 33.37 10.18
CA ALA A 74 8.59 33.76 9.49
C ALA A 74 7.93 32.59 8.77
N ILE A 75 8.70 31.81 7.98
CA ILE A 75 8.17 30.64 7.28
C ILE A 75 7.63 29.63 8.29
N SER A 76 8.40 29.26 9.32
CA SER A 76 7.94 28.31 10.33
C SER A 76 6.64 28.76 11.01
N ASN A 77 6.55 30.04 11.41
CA ASN A 77 5.34 30.60 12.02
C ASN A 77 4.15 30.63 11.06
N MET A 78 4.39 30.88 9.78
CA MET A 78 3.39 30.84 8.72
C MET A 78 2.85 29.41 8.54
N LEU A 79 3.74 28.41 8.44
CA LEU A 79 3.35 27.01 8.25
C LEU A 79 2.65 26.42 9.49
N LEU A 80 3.03 26.85 10.70
CA LEU A 80 2.35 26.44 11.94
C LEU A 80 0.86 26.79 11.96
N ARG A 81 0.42 27.82 11.21
CA ARG A 81 -1.01 28.16 11.08
C ARG A 81 -1.82 27.00 10.51
N LEU A 82 -1.24 26.21 9.60
CA LEU A 82 -1.91 25.09 8.95
C LEU A 82 -2.20 23.92 9.91
N ASN A 83 -1.62 23.92 11.12
CA ASN A 83 -1.73 22.82 12.10
C ASN A 83 -1.43 21.42 11.53
N ASN A 84 -0.60 21.36 10.49
CA ASN A 84 -0.21 20.14 9.81
C ASN A 84 1.29 19.89 10.08
N PRO A 85 1.64 19.00 11.03
CA PRO A 85 3.04 18.83 11.45
C PRO A 85 3.96 18.28 10.34
N ALA A 86 3.38 17.70 9.30
CA ALA A 86 4.12 17.25 8.12
C ALA A 86 4.55 18.43 7.21
N THR A 87 3.85 19.57 7.26
CA THR A 87 4.12 20.74 6.44
C THR A 87 5.07 21.71 7.17
N ARG A 88 6.35 21.71 6.80
CA ARG A 88 7.41 22.42 7.54
C ARG A 88 8.59 22.84 6.67
N LEU A 89 9.30 23.86 7.14
CA LEU A 89 10.61 24.21 6.62
C LEU A 89 11.65 23.24 7.17
N LEU A 90 12.59 22.83 6.32
CA LEU A 90 13.74 22.01 6.63
C LEU A 90 14.99 22.82 6.32
N THR A 91 15.93 22.89 7.25
CA THR A 91 17.27 23.42 6.95
C THR A 91 17.94 22.59 5.84
N GLN A 92 19.02 23.12 5.24
CA GLN A 92 19.82 22.36 4.27
C GLN A 92 20.19 20.97 4.79
N LYS A 93 20.67 20.91 6.04
CA LYS A 93 21.12 19.68 6.67
C LYS A 93 19.97 18.68 6.85
N GLU A 94 18.82 19.15 7.31
CA GLU A 94 17.63 18.31 7.47
C GLU A 94 17.08 17.84 6.13
N PHE A 95 17.05 18.71 5.11
CA PHE A 95 16.61 18.35 3.77
C PHE A 95 17.52 17.30 3.13
N THR A 96 18.84 17.48 3.20
CA THR A 96 19.82 16.50 2.72
C THR A 96 19.71 15.16 3.47
N ALA A 97 19.53 15.18 4.80
CA ALA A 97 19.33 13.96 5.57
C ALA A 97 18.03 13.24 5.15
N MET A 98 16.92 13.97 5.01
CA MET A 98 15.64 13.43 4.56
C MET A 98 15.74 12.82 3.15
N LEU A 99 16.43 13.47 2.20
CA LEU A 99 16.62 12.90 0.87
C LEU A 99 17.40 11.58 0.93
N ALA A 100 18.45 11.51 1.76
CA ALA A 100 19.22 10.28 1.95
C ALA A 100 18.37 9.15 2.57
N GLU A 101 17.47 9.48 3.49
CA GLU A 101 16.49 8.55 4.07
C GLU A 101 15.56 7.96 2.99
N ILE A 102 15.00 8.80 2.12
CA ILE A 102 14.07 8.39 1.05
C ILE A 102 14.77 7.57 -0.03
N SER A 103 15.99 7.95 -0.41
CA SER A 103 16.78 7.22 -1.42
C SER A 103 17.37 5.92 -0.91
N GLY A 104 17.23 5.61 0.39
CA GLY A 104 17.84 4.42 1.00
C GLY A 104 19.35 4.54 1.16
N THR A 105 19.92 5.75 1.11
CA THR A 105 21.36 6.00 1.25
C THR A 105 21.74 6.55 2.63
N ALA A 106 20.78 6.69 3.55
CA ALA A 106 21.07 7.03 4.94
C ALA A 106 21.95 5.94 5.55
N THR A 107 23.13 6.33 6.04
CA THR A 107 24.15 5.40 6.51
C THR A 107 24.16 5.21 8.01
N GLU A 108 23.53 6.08 8.79
CA GLU A 108 23.58 6.04 10.25
C GLU A 108 22.28 6.48 10.92
N GLY A 109 21.99 5.91 12.09
CA GLY A 109 20.85 6.30 12.92
C GLY A 109 20.30 5.14 13.74
N THR A 110 19.08 5.33 14.26
CA THR A 110 18.34 4.29 14.98
C THR A 110 17.58 3.36 14.03
N GLY A 111 17.36 3.78 12.77
CA GLY A 111 16.44 3.10 11.85
C GLY A 111 14.98 3.55 11.97
N LEU A 112 14.68 4.54 12.81
CA LEU A 112 13.39 5.24 12.82
C LEU A 112 13.49 6.49 11.95
N LEU A 113 13.34 6.32 10.64
CA LEU A 113 13.38 7.43 9.68
C LEU A 113 12.13 8.29 9.78
N GLU A 114 12.31 9.60 9.65
CA GLU A 114 11.27 10.60 9.94
C GLU A 114 10.05 10.45 9.03
N LEU A 115 10.30 10.33 7.72
CA LEU A 115 9.25 10.24 6.71
C LEU A 115 8.59 8.86 6.69
N LEU A 116 9.36 7.81 6.91
CA LEU A 116 8.96 6.44 6.59
C LEU A 116 8.45 5.71 7.83
N CYS A 117 9.23 5.75 8.91
CA CYS A 117 9.07 4.86 10.05
C CYS A 117 8.27 5.46 11.21
N LEU A 118 7.98 6.75 11.16
CA LEU A 118 7.24 7.47 12.20
C LEU A 118 6.04 8.20 11.61
N ASP A 119 5.02 8.38 12.44
CA ASP A 119 3.89 9.25 12.15
C ASP A 119 3.32 9.84 13.45
N ILE A 120 2.53 10.91 13.32
CA ILE A 120 1.68 11.40 14.41
C ILE A 120 0.28 10.88 14.14
N HIS A 121 -0.20 9.96 14.97
CA HIS A 121 -1.52 9.37 14.79
C HIS A 121 -2.59 10.47 14.83
N GLU A 122 -3.48 10.50 13.84
CA GLU A 122 -4.41 11.63 13.64
C GLU A 122 -5.34 11.85 14.83
N GLN A 123 -5.93 10.76 15.35
CA GLN A 123 -6.89 10.82 16.47
C GLN A 123 -6.22 11.02 17.83
N THR A 124 -5.19 10.22 18.15
CA THR A 124 -4.57 10.25 19.49
C THR A 124 -3.50 11.32 19.62
N ARG A 125 -3.02 11.89 18.51
CA ARG A 125 -1.93 12.89 18.43
C ARG A 125 -0.60 12.40 19.02
N LYS A 126 -0.45 11.08 19.18
CA LYS A 126 0.76 10.47 19.71
C LYS A 126 1.77 10.17 18.60
N LEU A 127 3.05 10.20 18.96
CA LEU A 127 4.13 9.75 18.10
C LEU A 127 4.11 8.23 18.03
N THR A 128 3.89 7.68 16.83
CA THR A 128 3.70 6.26 16.60
C THR A 128 4.75 5.73 15.62
N VAL A 129 5.26 4.54 15.90
CA VAL A 129 6.12 3.77 14.99
C VAL A 129 5.24 3.17 13.89
N VAL A 130 5.45 3.59 12.65
CA VAL A 130 4.86 2.95 11.46
C VAL A 130 5.44 1.57 11.32
N THR A 131 6.75 1.49 11.16
CA THR A 131 7.55 0.27 11.22
C THR A 131 9.02 0.69 11.29
N PRO A 132 9.88 0.07 12.11
CA PRO A 132 11.30 0.36 12.04
C PRO A 132 11.86 -0.08 10.68
N LEU A 133 12.92 0.58 10.22
CA LEU A 133 13.63 0.09 9.05
C LEU A 133 14.06 -1.37 9.27
N PRO A 134 13.89 -2.25 8.28
CA PRO A 134 14.39 -3.61 8.37
C PRO A 134 15.92 -3.65 8.61
N ASN A 135 16.39 -4.61 9.41
CA ASN A 135 17.82 -4.77 9.78
C ASN A 135 18.47 -3.51 10.37
N SER A 136 17.72 -2.76 11.18
CA SER A 136 18.18 -1.55 11.85
C SER A 136 18.23 -1.70 13.38
N PRO A 137 18.95 -0.80 14.10
CA PRO A 137 18.98 -0.84 15.55
C PRO A 137 17.61 -0.86 16.24
N ALA A 138 16.64 -0.09 15.74
CA ALA A 138 15.28 -0.07 16.26
C ALA A 138 14.56 -1.40 16.05
N ALA A 139 14.76 -2.06 14.90
CA ALA A 139 14.21 -3.38 14.65
C ALA A 139 14.86 -4.44 15.58
N PHE A 140 16.18 -4.42 15.77
CA PHE A 140 16.88 -5.32 16.68
C PHE A 140 16.54 -5.08 18.15
N ALA A 141 16.22 -3.83 18.51
CA ALA A 141 15.68 -3.46 19.82
C ALA A 141 14.21 -3.92 20.02
N GLY A 142 13.59 -4.54 19.01
CA GLY A 142 12.26 -5.12 19.13
C GLY A 142 11.11 -4.12 19.05
N LEU A 143 11.35 -2.91 18.51
CA LEU A 143 10.26 -1.98 18.17
C LEU A 143 9.38 -2.59 17.07
N GLN A 144 8.08 -2.35 17.16
CA GLN A 144 7.09 -2.93 16.26
C GLN A 144 6.15 -1.86 15.70
N PRO A 145 5.50 -2.12 14.54
CA PRO A 145 4.40 -1.30 14.06
C PRO A 145 3.34 -1.06 15.13
N GLY A 146 2.92 0.19 15.30
CA GLY A 146 1.92 0.61 16.26
C GLY A 146 2.45 0.95 17.66
N ASP A 147 3.75 0.77 17.93
CA ASP A 147 4.35 1.24 19.18
C ASP A 147 4.20 2.76 19.30
N GLU A 148 3.68 3.24 20.43
CA GLU A 148 3.62 4.66 20.74
C GLU A 148 4.88 5.05 21.54
N ILE A 149 5.63 6.03 21.06
CA ILE A 149 6.80 6.55 21.78
C ILE A 149 6.30 7.66 22.70
N LEU A 150 6.23 7.40 24.01
CA LEU A 150 5.76 8.34 25.03
C LEU A 150 6.86 9.33 25.47
N LYS A 151 8.11 8.87 25.52
CA LYS A 151 9.26 9.69 25.89
C LYS A 151 10.50 9.33 25.08
N ILE A 152 11.35 10.33 24.83
CA ILE A 152 12.68 10.17 24.22
C ILE A 152 13.69 10.81 25.18
N ASN A 153 14.60 10.00 25.75
CA ASN A 153 15.54 10.42 26.79
C ASN A 153 14.84 11.14 27.97
N GLY A 154 13.70 10.62 28.42
CA GLY A 154 12.90 11.19 29.50
C GLY A 154 12.04 12.40 29.12
N VAL A 155 12.23 13.00 27.93
CA VAL A 155 11.40 14.11 27.43
C VAL A 155 10.11 13.56 26.85
N ALA A 156 8.96 14.02 27.33
CA ALA A 156 7.65 13.65 26.81
C ALA A 156 7.49 14.02 25.33
N THR A 157 6.90 13.12 24.55
CA THR A 157 6.63 13.34 23.12
C THR A 157 5.29 14.00 22.85
N GLU A 158 4.42 14.09 23.86
CA GLU A 158 3.14 14.77 23.76
C GLU A 158 3.34 16.24 23.34
N GLY A 159 2.62 16.65 22.30
CA GLY A 159 2.75 17.99 21.71
C GLY A 159 3.99 18.22 20.84
N LEU A 160 4.93 17.26 20.76
CA LEU A 160 6.05 17.35 19.82
C LEU A 160 5.57 17.09 18.39
N ASN A 161 6.13 17.84 17.43
CA ASN A 161 6.04 17.49 16.02
C ASN A 161 7.18 16.51 15.65
N LEU A 162 7.09 15.93 14.44
CA LEU A 162 8.08 14.95 13.96
C LEU A 162 9.52 15.51 13.97
N ALA A 163 9.72 16.77 13.56
CA ALA A 163 11.05 17.37 13.54
C ALA A 163 11.67 17.47 14.95
N ALA A 164 10.86 17.87 15.95
CA ALA A 164 11.29 17.94 17.35
C ALA A 164 11.62 16.55 17.91
N ALA A 165 10.77 15.55 17.62
CA ALA A 165 11.05 14.16 18.00
C ALA A 165 12.35 13.65 17.35
N MET A 166 12.56 13.95 16.07
CA MET A 166 13.78 13.54 15.36
C MET A 166 15.04 14.21 15.90
N LYS A 167 14.95 15.45 16.39
CA LYS A 167 16.08 16.10 17.06
C LYS A 167 16.52 15.33 18.32
N LEU A 168 15.60 14.66 19.02
CA LEU A 168 15.88 13.84 20.19
C LEU A 168 16.36 12.42 19.80
N LEU A 169 15.80 11.85 18.72
CA LEU A 169 16.18 10.53 18.21
C LEU A 169 17.57 10.55 17.56
N ARG A 170 17.90 11.59 16.81
CA ARG A 170 19.22 11.77 16.18
C ARG A 170 20.28 12.08 17.22
N GLY A 171 21.52 11.71 16.92
CA GLY A 171 22.66 11.91 17.81
C GLY A 171 23.90 11.23 17.23
N PRO A 172 25.07 11.39 17.86
CA PRO A 172 26.31 10.81 17.36
C PRO A 172 26.24 9.28 17.27
N ARG A 173 26.89 8.69 16.27
CA ARG A 173 27.08 7.24 16.17
C ARG A 173 27.71 6.67 17.45
N ALA A 174 27.41 5.41 17.75
CA ALA A 174 27.84 4.68 18.95
C ALA A 174 27.30 5.25 20.28
N THR A 175 26.34 6.17 20.23
CA THR A 175 25.54 6.57 21.40
C THR A 175 24.20 5.84 21.40
N LYS A 176 23.43 5.98 22.49
CA LYS A 176 22.13 5.34 22.64
C LYS A 176 21.03 6.36 22.92
N VAL A 177 19.80 5.99 22.64
CA VAL A 177 18.58 6.73 23.00
C VAL A 177 17.69 5.82 23.84
N ASN A 178 17.17 6.32 24.95
CA ASN A 178 16.18 5.60 25.74
C ASN A 178 14.78 6.05 25.33
N LEU A 179 13.94 5.10 24.93
CA LEU A 179 12.56 5.31 24.52
C LEU A 179 11.63 4.71 25.56
N THR A 180 10.68 5.49 26.07
CA THR A 180 9.53 4.94 26.79
C THR A 180 8.47 4.60 25.76
N ILE A 181 8.19 3.30 25.59
CA ILE A 181 7.26 2.76 24.60
C ILE A 181 5.97 2.28 25.28
N GLN A 182 4.83 2.57 24.66
CA GLN A 182 3.55 1.97 24.98
C GLN A 182 3.14 1.04 23.82
N ARG A 183 3.02 -0.25 24.12
CA ARG A 183 2.51 -1.28 23.21
C ARG A 183 1.24 -1.88 23.79
N ALA A 184 0.11 -1.64 23.11
CA ALA A 184 -1.21 -1.95 23.65
C ALA A 184 -1.36 -1.40 25.08
N THR A 185 -1.50 -2.24 26.10
CA THR A 185 -1.61 -1.84 27.51
C THR A 185 -0.27 -1.83 28.27
N ARG A 186 0.81 -2.34 27.68
CA ARG A 186 2.13 -2.45 28.33
C ARG A 186 3.00 -1.23 28.03
N SER A 187 3.49 -0.58 29.09
CA SER A 187 4.56 0.42 29.01
C SER A 187 5.91 -0.20 29.38
N TYR A 188 6.97 0.13 28.66
CA TYR A 188 8.34 -0.31 28.97
C TYR A 188 9.38 0.68 28.42
N GLU A 189 10.59 0.62 28.96
CA GLU A 189 11.74 1.35 28.40
C GLU A 189 12.50 0.46 27.42
N GLN A 190 12.92 1.05 26.31
CA GLN A 190 13.71 0.39 25.29
C GLN A 190 14.90 1.26 24.92
N GLU A 191 16.09 0.73 25.12
CA GLU A 191 17.32 1.36 24.68
C GLU A 191 17.57 0.99 23.21
N VAL A 192 17.84 2.00 22.38
CA VAL A 192 18.14 1.84 20.95
C VAL A 192 19.49 2.49 20.66
N SER A 193 20.39 1.75 20.03
CA SER A 193 21.70 2.28 19.63
C SER A 193 21.60 3.12 18.34
N ARG A 194 22.53 4.06 18.18
CA ARG A 194 22.75 4.81 16.94
C ARG A 194 23.94 4.18 16.23
N GLU A 195 23.68 3.44 15.16
CA GLU A 195 24.71 2.67 14.46
C GLU A 195 24.65 2.92 12.96
N PHE A 196 25.52 2.23 12.22
CA PHE A 196 25.38 2.21 10.78
C PHE A 196 24.10 1.47 10.39
N LEU A 197 23.35 2.04 9.45
CA LEU A 197 22.22 1.37 8.83
C LEU A 197 22.77 0.46 7.74
N THR A 198 22.36 -0.81 7.78
CA THR A 198 22.80 -1.78 6.77
C THR A 198 22.02 -1.55 5.48
N SER A 199 22.71 -1.16 4.40
CA SER A 199 22.12 -1.07 3.07
C SER A 199 21.88 -2.48 2.52
N SER A 200 20.68 -3.02 2.73
CA SER A 200 20.23 -4.22 2.02
C SER A 200 19.56 -3.84 0.69
N LYS A 201 19.58 -4.75 -0.30
CA LYS A 201 18.76 -4.58 -1.51
C LYS A 201 17.31 -4.35 -1.12
N ALA A 202 16.63 -3.45 -1.83
CA ALA A 202 15.22 -3.18 -1.60
C ALA A 202 14.37 -4.43 -1.88
N VAL A 203 14.81 -5.27 -2.82
CA VAL A 203 14.15 -6.53 -3.18
C VAL A 203 15.01 -7.75 -2.84
N GLN A 204 14.45 -8.66 -2.05
CA GLN A 204 14.95 -10.03 -1.87
C GLN A 204 14.03 -11.00 -2.60
N ALA A 205 14.59 -12.01 -3.27
CA ALA A 205 13.80 -12.94 -4.07
C ALA A 205 14.38 -14.35 -4.10
N SER A 206 13.52 -15.34 -3.91
CA SER A 206 13.89 -16.76 -3.91
C SER A 206 12.81 -17.61 -4.57
N LEU A 207 13.21 -18.77 -5.10
CA LEU A 207 12.30 -19.77 -5.60
C LEU A 207 12.02 -20.79 -4.49
N ARG A 208 10.76 -21.10 -4.26
CA ARG A 208 10.30 -22.06 -3.26
C ARG A 208 9.66 -23.24 -3.95
N GLU A 209 10.09 -24.45 -3.61
CA GLU A 209 9.47 -25.67 -4.08
C GLU A 209 8.38 -26.08 -3.10
N GLU A 210 7.12 -25.89 -3.51
CA GLU A 210 5.96 -26.33 -2.76
C GLU A 210 5.39 -27.59 -3.41
N LYS A 211 4.64 -28.40 -2.65
CA LYS A 211 4.09 -29.68 -3.14
C LYS A 211 3.28 -29.55 -4.44
N ALA A 212 2.63 -28.41 -4.64
CA ALA A 212 1.74 -28.15 -5.78
C ALA A 212 2.39 -27.34 -6.92
N GLY A 213 3.65 -26.89 -6.76
CA GLY A 213 4.35 -26.08 -7.77
C GLY A 213 5.43 -25.18 -7.20
N LYS A 214 6.21 -24.56 -8.09
CA LYS A 214 7.27 -23.62 -7.71
C LYS A 214 6.69 -22.23 -7.50
N ILE A 215 6.98 -21.61 -6.36
CA ILE A 215 6.55 -20.26 -6.00
C ILE A 215 7.74 -19.30 -6.08
N GLY A 216 7.57 -18.21 -6.83
CA GLY A 216 8.47 -17.06 -6.76
C GLY A 216 8.13 -16.21 -5.55
N TYR A 217 8.93 -16.29 -4.48
CA TYR A 217 8.79 -15.43 -3.32
C TYR A 217 9.63 -14.17 -3.52
N ILE A 218 8.99 -13.00 -3.38
CA ILE A 218 9.65 -11.69 -3.52
C ILE A 218 9.27 -10.85 -2.31
N ALA A 219 10.25 -10.41 -1.52
CA ALA A 219 10.04 -9.47 -0.42
C ALA A 219 10.57 -8.09 -0.83
N LEU A 220 9.70 -7.08 -0.75
CA LEU A 220 10.04 -5.68 -1.03
C LEU A 220 10.09 -4.92 0.30
N ALA A 221 11.29 -4.54 0.73
CA ALA A 221 11.52 -3.86 2.00
C ALA A 221 11.09 -2.39 1.98
N GLN A 222 11.35 -1.70 0.87
CA GLN A 222 11.13 -0.26 0.72
C GLN A 222 11.03 0.07 -0.76
N PHE A 223 10.25 1.09 -1.11
CA PHE A 223 10.27 1.68 -2.44
C PHE A 223 11.44 2.66 -2.54
N THR A 224 12.62 2.18 -2.95
CA THR A 224 13.77 3.05 -3.28
C THR A 224 13.76 3.42 -4.76
N PRO A 225 14.57 4.40 -5.20
CA PRO A 225 14.73 4.69 -6.63
C PRO A 225 15.19 3.48 -7.49
N THR A 226 15.85 2.48 -6.90
CA THR A 226 16.30 1.26 -7.60
C THR A 226 15.31 0.10 -7.53
N ALA A 227 14.31 0.17 -6.65
CA ALA A 227 13.40 -0.94 -6.37
C ALA A 227 12.64 -1.46 -7.61
N GLY A 228 12.27 -0.57 -8.53
CA GLY A 228 11.63 -0.97 -9.79
C GLY A 228 12.53 -1.86 -10.66
N ALA A 229 13.81 -1.50 -10.82
CA ALA A 229 14.77 -2.31 -11.56
C ALA A 229 15.03 -3.66 -10.87
N GLU A 230 15.20 -3.65 -9.55
CA GLU A 230 15.43 -4.86 -8.75
C GLU A 230 14.22 -5.82 -8.80
N MET A 231 12.99 -5.29 -8.77
CA MET A 231 11.75 -6.07 -8.88
C MET A 231 11.64 -6.74 -10.26
N ARG A 232 11.92 -5.99 -11.34
CA ARG A 232 11.93 -6.52 -12.71
C ARG A 232 12.91 -7.67 -12.86
N GLU A 233 14.13 -7.51 -12.34
CA GLU A 233 15.15 -8.56 -12.35
C GLU A 233 14.66 -9.80 -11.58
N ALA A 234 14.07 -9.61 -10.39
CA ALA A 234 13.53 -10.69 -9.58
C ALA A 234 12.42 -11.47 -10.31
N ILE A 235 11.43 -10.78 -10.89
CA ILE A 235 10.31 -11.41 -11.63
C ILE A 235 10.84 -12.20 -12.83
N ASN A 236 11.74 -11.63 -13.62
CA ASN A 236 12.31 -12.28 -14.80
C ASN A 236 13.11 -13.52 -14.43
N ARG A 237 14.01 -13.41 -13.45
CA ARG A 237 14.84 -14.53 -12.97
C ARG A 237 13.99 -15.67 -12.42
N LEU A 238 12.99 -15.37 -11.58
CA LEU A 238 12.10 -16.38 -11.02
C LEU A 238 11.20 -17.01 -12.08
N THR A 239 10.75 -16.24 -13.07
CA THR A 239 10.01 -16.74 -14.22
C THR A 239 10.83 -17.73 -15.03
N GLN A 240 12.09 -17.39 -15.35
CA GLN A 240 13.02 -18.27 -16.06
C GLN A 240 13.33 -19.54 -15.25
N ALA A 241 13.40 -19.43 -13.92
CA ALA A 241 13.58 -20.57 -13.01
C ALA A 241 12.32 -21.45 -12.85
N GLY A 242 11.22 -21.11 -13.54
CA GLY A 242 10.00 -21.93 -13.58
C GLY A 242 9.00 -21.64 -12.47
N ALA A 243 9.02 -20.45 -11.86
CA ALA A 243 7.95 -20.03 -10.94
C ALA A 243 6.58 -20.12 -11.63
N ALA A 244 5.64 -20.85 -11.02
CA ALA A 244 4.27 -21.03 -11.48
C ALA A 244 3.34 -19.93 -10.95
N ALA A 245 3.65 -19.37 -9.78
CA ALA A 245 2.94 -18.27 -9.15
C ALA A 245 3.91 -17.42 -8.32
N PHE A 246 3.46 -16.25 -7.87
CA PHE A 246 4.25 -15.31 -7.07
C PHE A 246 3.59 -15.00 -5.73
N VAL A 247 4.41 -14.87 -4.70
CA VAL A 247 4.04 -14.24 -3.42
C VAL A 247 4.89 -12.98 -3.28
N LEU A 248 4.23 -11.82 -3.26
CA LEU A 248 4.85 -10.53 -3.01
C LEU A 248 4.66 -10.15 -1.53
N ASP A 249 5.73 -10.02 -0.79
CA ASP A 249 5.70 -9.67 0.62
C ASP A 249 5.98 -8.18 0.84
N LEU A 250 4.96 -7.47 1.31
CA LEU A 250 4.99 -6.04 1.65
C LEU A 250 4.92 -5.81 3.17
N ARG A 251 5.02 -6.86 3.99
CA ARG A 251 5.04 -6.71 5.46
C ARG A 251 6.25 -5.87 5.86
N TYR A 252 6.06 -4.99 6.85
CA TYR A 252 7.08 -4.04 7.34
C TYR A 252 7.69 -3.14 6.26
N ASN A 253 6.98 -2.89 5.16
CA ASN A 253 7.38 -1.94 4.15
C ASN A 253 6.73 -0.57 4.45
N PRO A 254 7.51 0.46 4.85
CA PRO A 254 6.97 1.77 5.20
C PRO A 254 6.52 2.61 3.98
N GLY A 255 6.61 2.06 2.77
CA GLY A 255 6.41 2.77 1.51
C GLY A 255 7.71 3.33 0.96
N GLY A 256 7.68 4.58 0.49
CA GLY A 256 8.84 5.26 -0.08
C GLY A 256 8.55 5.96 -1.40
N PHE A 257 9.49 5.86 -2.32
CA PHE A 257 9.53 6.54 -3.61
C PHE A 257 8.37 6.13 -4.52
N LEU A 258 7.42 7.05 -4.71
CA LEU A 258 6.17 6.80 -5.43
C LEU A 258 6.37 6.36 -6.89
N PRO A 259 7.34 6.88 -7.68
CA PRO A 259 7.59 6.38 -9.03
C PRO A 259 7.94 4.89 -9.07
N ALA A 260 8.71 4.38 -8.10
CA ALA A 260 8.99 2.94 -8.02
C ALA A 260 7.71 2.13 -7.76
N CYS A 261 6.72 2.68 -7.04
CA CYS A 261 5.41 2.06 -6.89
C CYS A 261 4.64 2.00 -8.22
N GLN A 262 4.70 3.06 -9.04
CA GLN A 262 4.07 3.08 -10.37
C GLN A 262 4.70 2.04 -11.30
N ASP A 263 6.02 1.94 -11.30
CA ASP A 263 6.77 0.94 -12.09
C ASP A 263 6.43 -0.49 -11.66
N ILE A 264 6.49 -0.77 -10.36
CA ILE A 264 6.22 -2.10 -9.80
C ILE A 264 4.76 -2.49 -10.04
N ALA A 265 3.81 -1.56 -9.89
CA ALA A 265 2.42 -1.83 -10.22
C ALA A 265 2.25 -2.17 -11.71
N GLY A 266 2.96 -1.47 -12.59
CA GLY A 266 2.94 -1.74 -14.04
C GLY A 266 3.42 -3.14 -14.40
N MET A 267 4.39 -3.69 -13.66
CA MET A 267 4.86 -5.07 -13.88
C MET A 267 3.76 -6.12 -13.67
N PHE A 268 2.73 -5.82 -12.87
CA PHE A 268 1.62 -6.72 -12.60
C PHE A 268 0.31 -6.32 -13.28
N LEU A 269 0.10 -5.03 -13.55
CA LEU A 269 -1.14 -4.47 -14.06
C LEU A 269 -1.04 -3.94 -15.49
N GLY A 270 0.17 -3.68 -16.01
CA GLY A 270 0.37 -2.86 -17.21
C GLY A 270 0.00 -1.40 -16.95
N GLU A 271 -0.42 -0.70 -18.00
CA GLU A 271 -1.00 0.64 -17.86
C GLU A 271 -2.38 0.54 -17.19
N ALA A 272 -2.47 1.02 -15.95
CA ALA A 272 -3.70 0.96 -15.17
C ALA A 272 -3.69 2.04 -14.09
N LYS A 273 -4.88 2.55 -13.77
CA LYS A 273 -5.07 3.40 -12.60
C LYS A 273 -4.84 2.59 -11.32
N ILE A 274 -4.03 3.12 -10.41
CA ILE A 274 -3.67 2.45 -9.15
C ILE A 274 -4.17 3.18 -7.90
N ALA A 275 -4.38 4.50 -7.98
CA ALA A 275 -4.98 5.27 -6.89
C ALA A 275 -5.61 6.56 -7.40
N ASN A 276 -6.46 7.15 -6.57
CA ASN A 276 -6.90 8.53 -6.68
C ASN A 276 -6.09 9.38 -5.70
N LEU A 277 -5.60 10.53 -6.14
CA LEU A 277 -5.00 11.54 -5.27
C LEU A 277 -5.95 12.72 -5.19
N ILE A 278 -6.50 12.93 -4.00
CA ILE A 278 -7.41 14.03 -3.71
C ILE A 278 -6.59 15.21 -3.25
N SER A 279 -6.61 16.26 -4.06
CA SER A 279 -6.00 17.56 -3.75
C SER A 279 -7.07 18.62 -3.44
N ARG A 280 -6.61 19.85 -3.25
CA ARG A 280 -7.35 21.01 -2.76
C ARG A 280 -8.72 21.26 -3.39
N SER A 281 -8.84 21.08 -4.69
CA SER A 281 -10.06 21.40 -5.45
C SER A 281 -11.06 20.24 -5.52
N ASN A 282 -10.85 19.15 -4.75
CA ASN A 282 -11.38 17.81 -5.09
C ASN A 282 -11.01 17.39 -6.51
N ASP A 283 -9.94 17.97 -7.06
CA ASP A 283 -9.36 17.52 -8.32
C ASP A 283 -8.75 16.14 -8.06
N PHE A 284 -9.36 15.14 -8.67
CA PHE A 284 -8.84 13.78 -8.73
C PHE A 284 -7.70 13.77 -9.74
N SER A 285 -6.45 13.72 -9.25
CA SER A 285 -5.37 13.25 -10.11
C SER A 285 -5.27 11.74 -9.97
N GLU A 286 -5.13 11.08 -11.11
CA GLU A 286 -4.98 9.62 -11.14
C GLU A 286 -3.51 9.28 -10.97
N LEU A 287 -3.21 8.43 -10.00
CA LEU A 287 -1.93 7.76 -9.98
C LEU A 287 -2.02 6.57 -10.92
N GLN A 288 -1.18 6.56 -11.95
CA GLN A 288 -1.14 5.54 -12.98
C GLN A 288 0.07 4.63 -12.80
N ALA A 289 -0.12 3.33 -12.94
CA ALA A 289 0.96 2.39 -13.17
C ALA A 289 1.64 2.68 -14.51
N GLN A 290 2.94 2.41 -14.61
CA GLN A 290 3.74 2.71 -15.80
C GLN A 290 4.52 1.48 -16.24
N GLY A 291 4.73 1.35 -17.55
CA GLY A 291 5.54 0.30 -18.15
C GLY A 291 4.79 -1.00 -18.47
N GLU A 292 5.56 -1.97 -18.94
CA GLU A 292 5.05 -3.25 -19.44
C GLU A 292 4.70 -4.23 -18.32
N ARG A 293 3.58 -4.94 -18.49
CA ARG A 293 3.22 -6.08 -17.65
C ARG A 293 4.15 -7.26 -17.90
N LEU A 294 4.81 -7.75 -16.86
CA LEU A 294 5.81 -8.83 -16.95
C LEU A 294 5.24 -10.22 -16.70
N THR A 295 4.11 -10.32 -16.01
CA THR A 295 3.52 -11.62 -15.70
C THR A 295 2.03 -11.56 -15.42
N ASP A 296 1.30 -12.53 -15.97
CA ASP A 296 -0.10 -12.83 -15.64
C ASP A 296 -0.24 -14.02 -14.67
N LYS A 297 0.88 -14.59 -14.20
CA LYS A 297 0.85 -15.71 -13.26
C LYS A 297 0.11 -15.33 -11.97
N PRO A 298 -0.53 -16.30 -11.29
CA PRO A 298 -1.22 -16.04 -10.02
C PRO A 298 -0.32 -15.29 -9.03
N LEU A 299 -0.89 -14.30 -8.35
CA LEU A 299 -0.18 -13.46 -7.39
C LEU A 299 -0.95 -13.38 -6.08
N ALA A 300 -0.25 -13.51 -4.97
CA ALA A 300 -0.74 -13.14 -3.65
C ALA A 300 0.18 -12.10 -3.04
N VAL A 301 -0.37 -11.24 -2.17
CA VAL A 301 0.38 -10.19 -1.48
C VAL A 301 0.24 -10.37 0.02
N LEU A 302 1.38 -10.36 0.72
CA LEU A 302 1.41 -10.40 2.17
C LEU A 302 1.50 -8.99 2.73
N VAL A 303 0.65 -8.64 3.70
CA VAL A 303 0.59 -7.31 4.32
C VAL A 303 0.46 -7.40 5.84
N ASN A 304 0.86 -6.35 6.55
CA ASN A 304 0.61 -6.23 7.99
C ASN A 304 0.49 -4.76 8.42
N ALA A 305 0.35 -4.51 9.72
CA ALA A 305 0.27 -3.18 10.31
C ALA A 305 1.50 -2.28 10.02
N GLY A 306 2.63 -2.84 9.57
CA GLY A 306 3.81 -2.08 9.14
C GLY A 306 3.87 -1.80 7.64
N THR A 307 2.93 -2.33 6.85
CA THR A 307 2.73 -1.96 5.45
C THR A 307 2.10 -0.58 5.40
N ALA A 308 2.77 0.41 4.79
CA ALA A 308 2.33 1.80 4.81
C ALA A 308 2.54 2.54 3.48
N SER A 309 1.76 3.60 3.26
CA SER A 309 1.95 4.58 2.18
C SER A 309 1.98 3.94 0.78
N ALA A 310 3.06 4.10 0.01
CA ALA A 310 3.17 3.51 -1.33
C ALA A 310 2.93 1.98 -1.36
N ALA A 311 3.25 1.27 -0.27
CA ALA A 311 2.96 -0.17 -0.15
C ALA A 311 1.45 -0.44 -0.06
N GLU A 312 0.69 0.44 0.60
CA GLU A 312 -0.77 0.37 0.69
C GLU A 312 -1.43 0.70 -0.66
N VAL A 313 -0.88 1.67 -1.39
CA VAL A 313 -1.33 1.99 -2.76
C VAL A 313 -1.16 0.77 -3.67
N LEU A 314 0.01 0.13 -3.66
CA LEU A 314 0.24 -1.09 -4.44
C LEU A 314 -0.70 -2.23 -4.04
N ALA A 315 -0.83 -2.50 -2.73
CA ALA A 315 -1.71 -3.55 -2.22
C ALA A 315 -3.18 -3.31 -2.61
N GLY A 316 -3.67 -2.07 -2.43
CA GLY A 316 -5.03 -1.68 -2.81
C GLY A 316 -5.29 -1.79 -4.31
N ALA A 317 -4.34 -1.36 -5.15
CA ALA A 317 -4.45 -1.47 -6.60
C ALA A 317 -4.52 -2.94 -7.07
N LEU A 318 -3.65 -3.79 -6.53
CA LEU A 318 -3.62 -5.23 -6.84
C LEU A 318 -4.88 -5.95 -6.33
N GLN A 319 -5.39 -5.57 -5.16
CA GLN A 319 -6.63 -6.11 -4.60
C GLN A 319 -7.84 -5.73 -5.46
N GLU A 320 -8.05 -4.45 -5.71
CA GLU A 320 -9.29 -3.96 -6.32
C GLU A 320 -9.42 -4.30 -7.80
N SER A 321 -8.28 -4.46 -8.49
CA SER A 321 -8.19 -5.01 -9.84
C SER A 321 -8.39 -6.53 -9.90
N ARG A 322 -8.49 -7.21 -8.75
CA ARG A 322 -8.48 -8.67 -8.62
C ARG A 322 -7.23 -9.32 -9.22
N ARG A 323 -6.12 -8.58 -9.28
CA ARG A 323 -4.83 -9.09 -9.76
C ARG A 323 -4.15 -9.96 -8.72
N ALA A 324 -4.34 -9.66 -7.43
CA ALA A 324 -3.78 -10.45 -6.35
C ALA A 324 -4.76 -10.69 -5.21
N HIS A 325 -4.57 -11.81 -4.52
CA HIS A 325 -5.22 -12.09 -3.24
C HIS A 325 -4.37 -11.54 -2.09
N ILE A 326 -4.96 -10.72 -1.21
CA ILE A 326 -4.24 -10.08 -0.10
C ILE A 326 -4.41 -10.90 1.17
N VAL A 327 -3.31 -11.32 1.80
CA VAL A 327 -3.29 -12.14 3.00
C VAL A 327 -2.49 -11.44 4.10
N GLY A 328 -2.99 -11.42 5.34
CA GLY A 328 -2.22 -10.85 6.45
C GLY A 328 -3.07 -10.14 7.49
N THR A 329 -2.64 -8.96 7.92
CA THR A 329 -3.42 -8.08 8.81
C THR A 329 -3.61 -6.70 8.18
N ARG A 330 -4.56 -5.91 8.72
CA ARG A 330 -4.81 -4.53 8.26
C ARG A 330 -3.52 -3.72 8.23
N THR A 331 -3.34 -2.94 7.17
CA THR A 331 -2.20 -2.03 6.98
C THR A 331 -2.27 -0.79 7.88
N PHE A 332 -1.21 0.02 7.88
CA PHE A 332 -1.07 1.15 8.81
C PHE A 332 -2.13 2.23 8.65
N GLY A 333 -2.46 2.62 7.41
CA GLY A 333 -3.31 3.75 7.08
C GLY A 333 -2.54 5.06 6.86
N LYS A 334 -1.36 5.03 6.22
CA LYS A 334 -0.55 6.23 5.97
C LYS A 334 -0.91 6.85 4.61
N GLY A 335 -2.09 7.45 4.53
CA GLY A 335 -2.71 7.92 3.29
C GLY A 335 -2.34 9.33 2.83
N LEU A 336 -1.52 10.10 3.56
CA LEU A 336 -1.10 11.44 3.13
C LEU A 336 0.09 11.37 2.18
N VAL A 337 0.02 12.13 1.09
CA VAL A 337 1.10 12.27 0.10
C VAL A 337 1.82 13.58 0.34
N HIS A 338 3.14 13.49 0.45
CA HIS A 338 3.98 14.65 0.70
C HIS A 338 4.89 14.94 -0.50
N ASN A 339 5.19 16.23 -0.69
CA ASN A 339 6.18 16.72 -1.63
C ASN A 339 7.27 17.47 -0.88
N ALA A 340 8.51 17.25 -1.30
CA ALA A 340 9.69 17.89 -0.75
C ALA A 340 10.28 18.82 -1.80
N GLN A 341 10.10 20.13 -1.63
CA GLN A 341 10.61 21.12 -2.58
C GLN A 341 11.89 21.78 -2.09
N GLN A 342 12.88 21.90 -2.96
CA GLN A 342 14.08 22.66 -2.66
C GLN A 342 13.81 24.16 -2.85
N LEU A 343 14.15 24.96 -1.84
CA LEU A 343 14.10 26.42 -1.87
C LEU A 343 15.39 27.01 -2.44
N ALA A 344 15.37 28.30 -2.78
CA ALA A 344 16.48 28.97 -3.45
C ALA A 344 17.80 29.02 -2.66
N ASP A 345 17.76 28.86 -1.33
CA ASP A 345 18.93 28.76 -0.45
C ASP A 345 19.33 27.29 -0.16
N SER A 346 18.87 26.38 -1.01
CA SER A 346 19.04 24.93 -1.01
C SER A 346 18.34 24.18 0.14
N SER A 347 17.70 24.91 1.06
CA SER A 347 16.84 24.35 2.11
C SER A 347 15.60 23.66 1.54
N GLY A 348 14.85 22.97 2.38
CA GLY A 348 13.69 22.19 1.97
C GLY A 348 12.39 22.77 2.48
N LEU A 349 11.33 22.66 1.70
CA LEU A 349 9.95 22.85 2.13
C LEU A 349 9.19 21.55 1.92
N MET A 350 8.79 20.95 3.04
CA MET A 350 7.98 19.74 3.05
C MET A 350 6.50 20.12 3.12
N ILE A 351 5.66 19.55 2.25
CA ILE A 351 4.25 19.93 2.14
C ILE A 351 3.40 18.69 1.89
N THR A 352 2.26 18.61 2.55
CA THR A 352 1.22 17.62 2.22
C THR A 352 0.41 18.10 1.02
N ILE A 353 0.44 17.33 -0.08
CA ILE A 353 -0.12 17.73 -1.38
C ILE A 353 -1.39 16.98 -1.78
N ALA A 354 -1.62 15.79 -1.22
CA ALA A 354 -2.82 15.02 -1.50
C ALA A 354 -3.12 14.02 -0.39
N ARG A 355 -4.35 13.52 -0.39
CA ARG A 355 -4.74 12.27 0.29
C ARG A 355 -4.95 11.18 -0.75
N ALA A 356 -4.38 10.00 -0.51
CA ALA A 356 -4.51 8.85 -1.38
C ALA A 356 -5.79 8.07 -1.05
N GLN A 357 -6.54 7.72 -2.09
CA GLN A 357 -7.62 6.75 -2.04
C GLN A 357 -7.33 5.61 -3.01
N THR A 358 -7.90 4.44 -2.73
CA THR A 358 -7.89 3.35 -3.70
C THR A 358 -8.68 3.73 -4.96
N VAL A 359 -8.62 2.90 -6.01
CA VAL A 359 -9.32 3.14 -7.27
C VAL A 359 -10.83 3.26 -7.06
N LYS A 360 -11.39 2.45 -6.16
CA LYS A 360 -12.82 2.46 -5.79
C LYS A 360 -13.19 3.52 -4.74
N GLY A 361 -12.25 4.38 -4.36
CA GLY A 361 -12.51 5.54 -3.48
C GLY A 361 -12.41 5.25 -1.99
N ARG A 362 -11.87 4.10 -1.56
CA ARG A 362 -11.59 3.82 -0.14
C ARG A 362 -10.52 4.77 0.36
N ASP A 363 -10.70 5.36 1.54
CA ASP A 363 -9.71 6.24 2.13
C ASP A 363 -8.60 5.45 2.81
N ILE A 364 -7.39 5.52 2.26
CA ILE A 364 -6.23 4.82 2.85
C ILE A 364 -5.93 5.39 4.24
N LEU A 365 -6.09 6.71 4.45
CA LEU A 365 -5.75 7.34 5.73
C LEU A 365 -6.58 6.78 6.89
N THR A 366 -7.89 6.66 6.71
CA THR A 366 -8.79 6.21 7.77
C THR A 366 -8.96 4.70 7.81
N GLU A 367 -8.95 4.02 6.65
CA GLU A 367 -9.31 2.61 6.55
C GLU A 367 -8.09 1.70 6.41
N GLY A 368 -6.98 2.18 5.85
CA GLY A 368 -5.91 1.32 5.36
C GLY A 368 -6.42 0.33 4.30
N ILE A 369 -5.69 -0.76 4.10
CA ILE A 369 -6.05 -1.89 3.25
C ILE A 369 -6.36 -3.08 4.17
N MET A 370 -7.62 -3.53 4.14
CA MET A 370 -8.03 -4.76 4.79
C MET A 370 -7.66 -5.94 3.88
N PRO A 371 -6.95 -6.97 4.36
CA PRO A 371 -6.65 -8.16 3.56
C PRO A 371 -7.94 -8.92 3.22
N ASP A 372 -7.91 -9.65 2.10
CA ASP A 372 -9.00 -10.55 1.71
C ASP A 372 -9.10 -11.74 2.68
N GLU A 373 -7.96 -12.17 3.23
CA GLU A 373 -7.87 -13.20 4.27
C GLU A 373 -7.03 -12.72 5.46
N ILE A 374 -7.67 -12.59 6.64
CA ILE A 374 -7.00 -12.15 7.86
C ILE A 374 -6.25 -13.33 8.49
N VAL A 375 -4.92 -13.28 8.42
CA VAL A 375 -4.01 -14.29 8.99
C VAL A 375 -2.83 -13.57 9.62
N ALA A 376 -2.66 -13.70 10.94
CA ALA A 376 -1.50 -13.14 11.62
C ALA A 376 -0.25 -14.03 11.46
N ALA A 377 0.91 -13.43 11.25
CA ALA A 377 2.18 -14.14 11.38
C ALA A 377 2.39 -14.61 12.84
N PRO A 378 3.07 -15.75 13.07
CA PRO A 378 3.52 -16.13 14.41
C PRO A 378 4.45 -15.08 15.03
N GLU A 379 4.40 -14.91 16.34
CA GLU A 379 5.17 -13.89 17.07
C GLU A 379 6.70 -14.12 16.94
N GLU A 380 7.11 -15.36 16.75
CA GLU A 380 8.50 -15.77 16.59
C GLU A 380 9.11 -15.20 15.30
N LEU A 381 8.31 -14.98 14.26
CA LEU A 381 8.76 -14.37 13.02
C LEU A 381 9.01 -12.86 13.17
N LEU A 382 8.43 -12.21 14.18
CA LEU A 382 8.66 -10.78 14.47
C LEU A 382 10.10 -10.49 14.90
N LYS A 383 10.83 -11.51 15.37
CA LYS A 383 12.21 -11.39 15.87
C LYS A 383 13.27 -11.70 14.81
N GLN A 384 12.86 -12.06 13.59
CA GLN A 384 13.77 -12.41 12.52
C GLN A 384 14.19 -11.18 11.70
N PRO A 385 15.38 -11.19 11.09
CA PRO A 385 15.80 -10.18 10.12
C PRO A 385 14.78 -10.03 8.99
N TRP A 386 14.57 -8.79 8.54
CA TRP A 386 13.64 -8.46 7.46
C TRP A 386 14.34 -7.60 6.40
N PRO A 387 13.97 -7.66 5.11
CA PRO A 387 13.15 -8.68 4.47
C PRO A 387 13.86 -10.05 4.53
N PRO A 388 13.12 -11.16 4.68
CA PRO A 388 13.74 -12.47 4.71
C PRO A 388 14.21 -12.86 3.30
N ALA A 389 15.36 -13.54 3.20
CA ALA A 389 15.88 -14.00 1.91
C ALA A 389 14.96 -15.03 1.23
N ALA A 390 14.15 -15.75 2.02
CA ALA A 390 13.15 -16.68 1.57
C ALA A 390 11.98 -16.74 2.56
N ALA A 391 10.81 -17.22 2.10
CA ALA A 391 9.64 -17.40 2.97
C ALA A 391 9.97 -18.27 4.20
N PRO A 392 9.71 -17.81 5.43
CA PRO A 392 9.97 -18.62 6.62
C PRO A 392 9.10 -19.89 6.65
N ALA A 393 9.66 -21.02 7.08
CA ALA A 393 8.96 -22.30 7.04
C ALA A 393 7.68 -22.34 7.91
N GLY A 394 7.63 -21.57 9.00
CA GLY A 394 6.46 -21.48 9.89
C GLY A 394 5.47 -20.37 9.55
N ASP A 395 5.63 -19.70 8.40
CA ASP A 395 4.86 -18.50 8.06
C ASP A 395 3.44 -18.82 7.60
N ARG A 396 2.48 -18.76 8.53
CA ARG A 396 1.06 -19.03 8.27
C ARG A 396 0.50 -18.18 7.12
N PRO A 397 0.66 -16.83 7.09
CA PRO A 397 0.25 -16.02 5.94
C PRO A 397 0.79 -16.51 4.59
N TYR A 398 2.08 -16.85 4.52
CA TYR A 398 2.67 -17.39 3.29
C TYR A 398 2.00 -18.71 2.87
N HIS A 399 1.83 -19.66 3.79
CA HIS A 399 1.19 -20.94 3.46
C HIS A 399 -0.24 -20.79 2.97
N ARG A 400 -1.00 -19.86 3.57
CA ARG A 400 -2.37 -19.54 3.11
C ARG A 400 -2.37 -18.89 1.73
N ALA A 401 -1.43 -18.00 1.46
CA ALA A 401 -1.23 -17.45 0.12
C ALA A 401 -0.88 -18.55 -0.91
N VAL A 402 0.05 -19.45 -0.59
CA VAL A 402 0.42 -20.59 -1.46
C VAL A 402 -0.78 -21.51 -1.72
N GLU A 403 -1.55 -21.84 -0.69
CA GLU A 403 -2.76 -22.66 -0.81
C GLU A 403 -3.75 -22.03 -1.78
N LYS A 404 -3.95 -20.70 -1.71
CA LYS A 404 -4.82 -19.97 -2.65
C LYS A 404 -4.27 -19.91 -4.07
N LEU A 405 -2.96 -19.75 -4.23
CA LEU A 405 -2.32 -19.63 -5.55
C LEU A 405 -2.26 -20.96 -6.30
N LEU A 406 -2.03 -22.05 -5.57
CA LEU A 406 -1.84 -23.38 -6.13
C LEU A 406 -3.06 -24.28 -5.95
N GLN A 407 -4.17 -23.75 -5.44
CA GLN A 407 -5.47 -24.42 -5.48
C GLN A 407 -5.86 -24.64 -6.94
N LYS A 408 -5.56 -25.83 -7.46
CA LYS A 408 -6.11 -26.27 -8.73
C LYS A 408 -7.61 -26.32 -8.59
N LYS A 409 -8.31 -25.42 -9.27
CA LYS A 409 -9.76 -25.52 -9.31
C LYS A 409 -10.13 -26.85 -9.93
N LYS A 410 -10.98 -27.57 -9.22
CA LYS A 410 -11.59 -28.82 -9.67
C LYS A 410 -12.83 -28.48 -10.44
N LEU A 411 -13.14 -29.33 -11.39
CA LEU A 411 -14.37 -29.21 -12.13
C LEU A 411 -15.43 -30.08 -11.48
N PHE A 412 -16.64 -29.55 -11.40
CA PHE A 412 -17.81 -30.26 -10.94
C PHE A 412 -18.91 -30.13 -11.98
N ILE A 413 -19.74 -31.16 -12.10
CA ILE A 413 -20.95 -31.11 -12.88
C ILE A 413 -22.13 -31.11 -11.92
N ALA A 414 -22.96 -30.07 -12.02
CA ALA A 414 -24.22 -29.99 -11.33
C ALA A 414 -25.36 -30.30 -12.29
N ILE A 415 -26.24 -31.19 -11.86
CA ILE A 415 -27.37 -31.70 -12.62
C ILE A 415 -28.65 -31.35 -11.85
N PHE A 416 -29.43 -30.44 -12.41
CA PHE A 416 -30.78 -30.11 -11.96
C PHE A 416 -31.77 -31.04 -12.64
N SER A 417 -32.51 -31.82 -11.85
CA SER A 417 -33.62 -32.66 -12.32
C SER A 417 -34.93 -32.16 -11.75
N LEU A 418 -36.07 -32.47 -12.39
CA LEU A 418 -37.38 -32.05 -11.90
C LEU A 418 -37.63 -32.66 -10.51
N GLY A 419 -37.96 -31.81 -9.54
CA GLY A 419 -38.27 -32.22 -8.17
C GLY A 419 -39.76 -32.48 -7.94
N PRO A 420 -40.14 -32.96 -6.75
CA PRO A 420 -41.54 -33.27 -6.42
C PRO A 420 -42.46 -32.04 -6.43
N ALA A 421 -41.93 -30.84 -6.22
CA ALA A 421 -42.71 -29.60 -6.27
C ALA A 421 -42.89 -29.05 -7.70
N TRP A 422 -42.34 -29.73 -8.72
CA TRP A 422 -42.50 -29.33 -10.11
C TRP A 422 -43.94 -29.49 -10.61
N GLN A 423 -44.52 -28.42 -11.14
CA GLN A 423 -45.88 -28.41 -11.69
C GLN A 423 -45.86 -28.76 -13.17
N LYS A 424 -46.29 -29.98 -13.54
CA LYS A 424 -46.18 -30.51 -14.91
C LYS A 424 -46.97 -29.73 -15.95
N ASP A 425 -48.04 -29.08 -15.52
CA ASP A 425 -48.94 -28.24 -16.31
C ASP A 425 -48.39 -26.83 -16.56
N LYS A 426 -47.32 -26.43 -15.87
CA LYS A 426 -46.71 -25.11 -16.02
C LYS A 426 -45.38 -25.16 -16.78
N PRO A 427 -45.12 -24.21 -17.70
CA PRO A 427 -43.80 -24.07 -18.31
C PRO A 427 -42.76 -23.65 -17.26
N ALA A 428 -41.48 -23.90 -17.54
CA ALA A 428 -40.38 -23.69 -16.59
C ALA A 428 -40.34 -22.27 -16.00
N HIS A 429 -40.61 -21.25 -16.82
CA HIS A 429 -40.55 -19.84 -16.39
C HIS A 429 -41.71 -19.42 -15.48
N GLU A 430 -42.76 -20.23 -15.38
CA GLU A 430 -43.90 -20.03 -14.46
C GLU A 430 -43.78 -20.85 -13.17
N GLN A 431 -42.72 -21.65 -13.03
CA GLN A 431 -42.46 -22.39 -11.80
C GLN A 431 -42.05 -21.43 -10.68
N ALA A 432 -42.40 -21.79 -9.44
CA ALA A 432 -42.03 -21.00 -8.28
C ALA A 432 -40.50 -20.84 -8.20
N HIS A 433 -40.04 -19.61 -7.96
CA HIS A 433 -38.62 -19.23 -7.80
C HIS A 433 -37.75 -19.31 -9.06
N PHE A 434 -38.34 -19.43 -10.26
CA PHE A 434 -37.55 -19.53 -11.50
C PHE A 434 -36.71 -18.28 -11.78
N LYS A 435 -37.25 -17.10 -11.46
CA LYS A 435 -36.55 -15.82 -11.68
C LYS A 435 -35.30 -15.71 -10.81
N GLU A 436 -35.40 -16.14 -9.56
CA GLU A 436 -34.34 -16.16 -8.57
C GLU A 436 -33.26 -17.19 -8.94
N HIS A 437 -33.68 -18.39 -9.36
CA HIS A 437 -32.77 -19.40 -9.90
C HIS A 437 -31.98 -18.86 -11.12
N SER A 438 -32.68 -18.26 -12.08
CA SER A 438 -32.05 -17.65 -13.25
C SER A 438 -31.05 -16.55 -12.88
N ALA A 439 -31.41 -15.68 -11.93
CA ALA A 439 -30.51 -14.63 -11.42
C ALA A 439 -29.28 -15.21 -10.69
N ASN A 440 -29.46 -16.27 -9.90
CA ASN A 440 -28.34 -16.96 -9.23
C ASN A 440 -27.37 -17.55 -10.26
N LEU A 441 -27.87 -18.26 -11.28
CA LEU A 441 -27.01 -18.81 -12.34
C LEU A 441 -26.31 -17.70 -13.15
N GLN A 442 -26.99 -16.60 -13.45
CA GLN A 442 -26.37 -15.45 -14.12
C GLN A 442 -25.25 -14.84 -13.29
N ARG A 443 -25.46 -14.68 -11.97
CA ARG A 443 -24.44 -14.22 -11.04
C ARG A 443 -23.24 -15.16 -11.02
N LEU A 444 -23.46 -16.47 -10.88
CA LEU A 444 -22.37 -17.46 -10.88
C LEU A 444 -21.59 -17.47 -12.20
N ARG A 445 -22.25 -17.25 -13.34
CA ARG A 445 -21.58 -17.10 -14.64
C ARG A 445 -20.77 -15.80 -14.73
N ALA A 446 -21.30 -14.68 -14.25
CA ALA A 446 -20.57 -13.41 -14.19
C ALA A 446 -19.33 -13.48 -13.27
N GLU A 447 -19.40 -14.30 -12.22
CA GLU A 447 -18.29 -14.62 -11.33
C GLU A 447 -17.29 -15.64 -11.92
N LYS A 448 -17.49 -16.11 -13.17
CA LYS A 448 -16.70 -17.16 -13.84
C LYS A 448 -16.66 -18.49 -13.08
N LYS A 449 -17.68 -18.77 -12.26
CA LYS A 449 -17.82 -20.05 -11.55
C LYS A 449 -18.45 -21.11 -12.44
N ILE A 450 -19.42 -20.71 -13.28
CA ILE A 450 -19.99 -21.57 -14.32
C ILE A 450 -19.16 -21.42 -15.60
N LEU A 451 -18.54 -22.51 -16.04
CA LEU A 451 -17.79 -22.57 -17.28
C LEU A 451 -18.69 -22.84 -18.49
N LEU A 452 -19.68 -23.72 -18.30
CA LEU A 452 -20.60 -24.13 -19.34
C LEU A 452 -21.96 -24.47 -18.72
N GLY A 453 -23.03 -24.22 -19.45
CA GLY A 453 -24.37 -24.65 -19.08
C GLY A 453 -25.18 -25.03 -20.30
N ALA A 454 -25.92 -26.13 -20.22
CA ALA A 454 -26.80 -26.60 -21.28
C ALA A 454 -28.00 -27.33 -20.69
N ARG A 455 -29.09 -27.37 -21.46
CA ARG A 455 -30.21 -28.26 -21.17
C ARG A 455 -29.97 -29.58 -21.89
N TYR A 456 -30.17 -30.69 -21.19
CA TYR A 456 -30.14 -32.03 -21.75
C TYR A 456 -31.43 -32.77 -21.38
N ALA A 457 -32.31 -32.94 -22.36
CA ALA A 457 -33.67 -33.44 -22.16
C ALA A 457 -34.46 -32.63 -21.10
N ASP A 458 -34.89 -33.26 -20.02
CA ASP A 458 -35.59 -32.67 -18.88
C ASP A 458 -34.64 -32.14 -17.79
N LYS A 459 -33.32 -32.24 -18.00
CA LYS A 459 -32.31 -31.83 -17.03
C LYS A 459 -31.61 -30.53 -17.42
N GLY A 460 -31.28 -29.73 -16.42
CA GLY A 460 -30.32 -28.63 -16.53
C GLY A 460 -28.95 -29.10 -16.09
N MET A 461 -27.90 -28.85 -16.88
CA MET A 461 -26.54 -29.24 -16.55
C MET A 461 -25.63 -28.02 -16.59
N ILE A 462 -24.82 -27.83 -15.55
CA ILE A 462 -23.77 -26.81 -15.52
C ILE A 462 -22.44 -27.42 -15.08
N ILE A 463 -21.35 -26.97 -15.70
CA ILE A 463 -19.99 -27.28 -15.27
C ILE A 463 -19.48 -26.10 -14.44
N LEU A 464 -19.03 -26.40 -13.24
CA LEU A 464 -18.54 -25.46 -12.25
C LEU A 464 -17.04 -25.64 -12.06
N SER A 465 -16.35 -24.53 -11.80
CA SER A 465 -14.96 -24.51 -11.36
C SER A 465 -14.91 -24.05 -9.91
N ALA A 466 -14.50 -24.94 -9.00
CA ALA A 466 -14.45 -24.68 -7.56
C ALA A 466 -13.21 -25.32 -6.91
N ALA A 467 -12.80 -24.85 -5.73
CA ALA A 467 -11.68 -25.43 -5.00
C ALA A 467 -11.95 -26.88 -4.56
N ASP A 468 -13.17 -27.14 -4.10
CA ASP A 468 -13.65 -28.43 -3.64
C ASP A 468 -15.18 -28.59 -3.78
N GLU A 469 -15.68 -29.78 -3.45
CA GLU A 469 -17.11 -30.10 -3.57
C GLU A 469 -17.99 -29.30 -2.60
N PRO A 470 -17.62 -29.12 -1.30
CA PRO A 470 -18.38 -28.28 -0.38
C PRO A 470 -18.58 -26.85 -0.87
N GLU A 471 -17.55 -26.22 -1.46
CA GLU A 471 -17.68 -24.88 -2.03
C GLU A 471 -18.67 -24.86 -3.22
N ALA A 472 -18.51 -25.78 -4.17
CA ALA A 472 -19.42 -25.89 -5.31
C ALA A 472 -20.86 -26.13 -4.87
N ARG A 473 -21.06 -26.95 -3.84
CA ARG A 473 -22.35 -27.28 -3.26
C ARG A 473 -23.01 -26.06 -2.60
N ALA A 474 -22.27 -25.28 -1.83
CA ALA A 474 -22.79 -24.08 -1.15
C ALA A 474 -23.37 -23.05 -2.13
N TRP A 475 -22.82 -22.92 -3.33
CA TRP A 475 -23.33 -22.01 -4.37
C TRP A 475 -24.70 -22.40 -4.94
N LEU A 476 -25.06 -23.67 -4.85
CA LEU A 476 -26.25 -24.24 -5.50
C LEU A 476 -27.33 -24.68 -4.52
N GLU A 477 -26.95 -25.15 -3.33
CA GLU A 477 -27.93 -25.59 -2.32
C GLU A 477 -28.70 -24.44 -1.68
N SER A 478 -28.19 -23.21 -1.78
CA SER A 478 -28.91 -21.99 -1.41
C SER A 478 -29.91 -21.52 -2.47
N ASP A 479 -29.98 -22.18 -3.62
CA ASP A 479 -30.91 -21.84 -4.69
C ASP A 479 -32.35 -22.15 -4.28
N LEU A 480 -33.24 -21.18 -4.40
CA LEU A 480 -34.62 -21.31 -3.92
C LEU A 480 -35.41 -22.41 -4.65
N MET A 481 -35.09 -22.73 -5.91
CA MET A 481 -35.74 -23.87 -6.58
C MET A 481 -35.25 -25.21 -6.03
N VAL A 482 -34.00 -25.29 -5.56
CA VAL A 482 -33.45 -26.48 -4.90
C VAL A 482 -33.99 -26.61 -3.47
N VAL A 483 -33.95 -25.53 -2.69
CA VAL A 483 -34.47 -25.48 -1.31
C VAL A 483 -35.94 -25.88 -1.26
N ASN A 484 -36.75 -25.40 -2.20
CA ASN A 484 -38.18 -25.71 -2.26
C ASN A 484 -38.50 -26.98 -3.06
N SER A 485 -37.50 -27.81 -3.37
CA SER A 485 -37.67 -29.10 -4.07
C SER A 485 -38.40 -28.99 -5.43
N VAL A 486 -38.33 -27.83 -6.07
CA VAL A 486 -38.81 -27.64 -7.47
C VAL A 486 -37.81 -28.28 -8.42
N PHE A 487 -36.52 -28.15 -8.11
CA PHE A 487 -35.46 -28.97 -8.67
C PHE A 487 -34.84 -29.85 -7.59
N THR A 488 -34.35 -31.01 -8.02
CA THR A 488 -33.37 -31.82 -7.26
C THR A 488 -32.00 -31.59 -7.85
N LEU A 489 -30.99 -31.51 -6.98
CA LEU A 489 -29.61 -31.22 -7.36
C LEU A 489 -28.72 -32.44 -7.11
N ALA A 490 -28.00 -32.88 -8.15
CA ALA A 490 -26.88 -33.79 -8.02
C ALA A 490 -25.58 -33.07 -8.40
N LEU A 491 -24.52 -33.26 -7.61
CA LEU A 491 -23.21 -32.66 -7.84
C LEU A 491 -22.17 -33.77 -7.87
N HIS A 492 -21.34 -33.79 -8.91
CA HIS A 492 -20.30 -34.80 -9.08
C HIS A 492 -18.98 -34.17 -9.54
N PRO A 493 -17.82 -34.72 -9.17
CA PRO A 493 -16.56 -34.38 -9.82
C PRO A 493 -16.65 -34.59 -11.33
N PHE A 494 -16.14 -33.63 -12.10
CA PHE A 494 -16.14 -33.66 -13.56
C PHE A 494 -14.69 -33.71 -14.05
N GLN A 495 -14.41 -34.63 -14.97
CA GLN A 495 -13.14 -34.66 -15.69
C GLN A 495 -13.43 -34.65 -17.20
N PRO A 496 -12.90 -33.68 -17.96
CA PRO A 496 -13.07 -33.69 -19.41
C PRO A 496 -12.34 -34.90 -20.01
N PHE A 497 -13.02 -35.61 -20.90
CA PHE A 497 -12.39 -36.70 -21.67
C PHE A 497 -11.39 -36.18 -22.70
N TYR A 498 -11.65 -35.01 -23.30
CA TYR A 498 -10.74 -34.36 -24.24
C TYR A 498 -10.18 -33.08 -23.63
N TYR A 499 -8.86 -33.01 -23.48
CA TYR A 499 -8.17 -31.87 -22.86
C TYR A 499 -8.33 -30.54 -23.62
N GLY A 500 -8.81 -30.57 -24.87
CA GLY A 500 -9.15 -29.36 -25.64
C GLY A 500 -10.59 -28.85 -25.45
N SER A 501 -11.41 -29.51 -24.63
CA SER A 501 -12.83 -29.14 -24.42
C SER A 501 -13.03 -28.00 -23.43
N ILE A 502 -11.96 -27.55 -22.78
CA ILE A 502 -11.99 -26.54 -21.73
C ILE A 502 -10.95 -25.49 -22.09
N GLU A 503 -11.34 -24.21 -22.03
CA GLU A 503 -10.36 -23.14 -22.07
C GLU A 503 -9.33 -23.37 -20.97
N LYS A 504 -8.04 -23.36 -21.34
CA LYS A 504 -6.97 -23.34 -20.33
C LYS A 504 -7.11 -22.04 -19.54
N GLU A 505 -7.25 -22.16 -18.21
CA GLU A 505 -7.25 -21.02 -17.28
C GLU A 505 -5.97 -20.17 -17.41
#